data_AF-A2G026-F1
#
_entry.id   AF-A2G026-F1
#
_cell.length_a   1.000
_cell.length_b   1.000
_cell.length_c   1.000
_cell.angle_alpha   90.00
_cell.angle_beta   90.00
_cell.angle_gamma   90.00
#
_symmetry.space_group_name_H-M   'P 1'
#
loop_
_entity.id
_entity.type
_entity.pdbx_description
1 polymer ?
#
loop_
_entity_poly.entity_id
_entity_poly.type
_entity_poly.pdbx_seq_one_letter_code
_entity_poly.pdbx_strand_id
1 'polypeptide(L)'
;MFFGIPEEEIESVSGLGPALSVAEMLSSKYPSISNAFLKYCSQLIENSIVMFDGEPSFIKLKEKVDSHIKESKIAKINELEKFADDLIQKYNKNPTVPELPKIAYMTYCVTSIHGPLKPEISKKLIAAQSIKPKPVPTQETTSTHSHQKIHQPTKSQDIHATQPTKPAHTPLTSKAASSTVDKPLPTMLADIAREAFKHHDADIAMAALVAAIKELEKQ
;
A
#
# COMPACT_ATOMS: atom_id res chain seq x y z
N MET A 1 -7.33 -7.35 4.90
CA MET A 1 -8.30 -8.04 4.02
C MET A 1 -7.93 -7.71 2.57
N PHE A 2 -7.99 -8.68 1.65
CA PHE A 2 -7.74 -8.46 0.22
C PHE A 2 -8.83 -9.15 -0.61
N PHE A 3 -9.46 -8.45 -1.56
CA PHE A 3 -10.62 -8.97 -2.31
C PHE A 3 -11.74 -9.52 -1.41
N GLY A 4 -11.92 -8.96 -0.22
CA GLY A 4 -12.91 -9.50 0.71
C GLY A 4 -12.50 -10.80 1.43
N ILE A 5 -11.24 -11.24 1.30
CA ILE A 5 -10.69 -12.41 1.97
C ILE A 5 -10.01 -11.97 3.28
N PRO A 6 -10.37 -12.54 4.45
CA PRO A 6 -9.74 -12.27 5.74
C PRO A 6 -8.24 -12.65 5.75
N GLU A 7 -7.42 -11.93 6.51
CA GLU A 7 -5.96 -12.17 6.54
C GLU A 7 -5.61 -13.52 7.15
N GLU A 8 -6.40 -13.99 8.12
CA GLU A 8 -6.23 -15.25 8.82
C GLU A 8 -6.32 -16.45 7.86
N GLU A 9 -7.16 -16.35 6.82
CA GLU A 9 -7.26 -17.39 5.79
C GLU A 9 -6.03 -17.40 4.88
N ILE A 10 -5.37 -16.25 4.73
CA ILE A 10 -4.29 -16.02 3.78
C ILE A 10 -2.92 -16.41 4.34
N GLU A 11 -2.72 -16.25 5.66
CA GLU A 11 -1.46 -16.55 6.36
C GLU A 11 -0.99 -18.00 6.21
N SER A 12 -1.93 -18.91 5.95
CA SER A 12 -1.68 -20.33 5.76
C SER A 12 -0.91 -20.67 4.46
N VAL A 13 -0.90 -19.75 3.47
CA VAL A 13 -0.25 -19.97 2.16
C VAL A 13 0.86 -18.94 1.94
N SER A 14 2.11 -19.43 1.88
CA SER A 14 3.29 -18.56 1.73
C SER A 14 3.22 -17.72 0.46
N GLY A 15 3.40 -16.40 0.60
CA GLY A 15 3.40 -15.45 -0.51
C GLY A 15 2.01 -15.07 -1.04
N LEU A 16 0.92 -15.67 -0.55
CA LEU A 16 -0.43 -15.39 -1.02
C LEU A 16 -0.87 -13.95 -0.69
N GLY A 17 -0.63 -13.47 0.53
CA GLY A 17 -1.03 -12.13 0.95
C GLY A 17 -0.43 -11.00 0.10
N PRO A 18 0.91 -10.95 -0.07
CA PRO A 18 1.51 -9.98 -0.98
C PRO A 18 0.97 -10.09 -2.41
N ALA A 19 0.72 -11.30 -2.92
CA ALA A 19 0.21 -11.50 -4.28
C ALA A 19 -1.23 -10.98 -4.46
N LEU A 20 -2.10 -11.24 -3.48
CA LEU A 20 -3.45 -10.69 -3.45
C LEU A 20 -3.46 -9.17 -3.30
N SER A 21 -2.59 -8.61 -2.46
CA SER A 21 -2.43 -7.16 -2.31
C SER A 21 -2.06 -6.48 -3.63
N VAL A 22 -1.10 -7.03 -4.36
CA VAL A 22 -0.71 -6.51 -5.69
C VAL A 22 -1.83 -6.69 -6.71
N ALA A 23 -2.51 -7.84 -6.72
CA ALA A 23 -3.66 -8.05 -7.60
C ALA A 23 -4.75 -7.00 -7.36
N GLU A 24 -5.07 -6.69 -6.11
CA GLU A 24 -6.12 -5.72 -5.74
C GLU A 24 -5.74 -4.31 -6.20
N MET A 25 -4.50 -3.89 -5.91
CA MET A 25 -3.94 -2.62 -6.35
C MET A 25 -3.99 -2.45 -7.89
N LEU A 26 -3.79 -3.53 -8.65
CA LEU A 26 -3.77 -3.49 -10.11
C LEU A 26 -5.15 -3.66 -10.76
N SER A 27 -6.17 -4.05 -9.99
CA SER A 27 -7.48 -4.49 -10.51
C SER A 27 -8.21 -3.45 -11.36
N SER A 28 -8.07 -2.16 -11.02
CA SER A 28 -8.73 -1.05 -11.71
C SER A 28 -7.99 -0.61 -12.98
N LYS A 29 -6.65 -0.53 -12.92
CA LYS A 29 -5.82 0.06 -13.99
C LYS A 29 -5.21 -0.97 -14.93
N TYR A 30 -4.90 -2.15 -14.44
CA TYR A 30 -4.27 -3.23 -15.19
C TYR A 30 -5.00 -4.56 -14.94
N PRO A 31 -6.28 -4.68 -15.34
CA PRO A 31 -7.12 -5.84 -15.00
C PRO A 31 -6.55 -7.16 -15.53
N SER A 32 -5.89 -7.18 -16.69
CA SER A 32 -5.26 -8.39 -17.22
C SER A 32 -4.07 -8.87 -16.37
N ILE A 33 -3.28 -7.93 -15.84
CA ILE A 33 -2.16 -8.22 -14.93
C ILE A 33 -2.69 -8.65 -13.57
N SER A 34 -3.70 -7.95 -13.04
CA SER A 34 -4.41 -8.35 -11.82
C SER A 34 -4.94 -9.80 -11.91
N ASN A 35 -5.59 -10.16 -13.01
CA ASN A 35 -6.04 -11.52 -13.27
C ASN A 35 -4.89 -12.54 -13.32
N ALA A 36 -3.71 -12.17 -13.84
CA ALA A 36 -2.54 -13.04 -13.81
C ALA A 36 -2.06 -13.30 -12.39
N PHE A 37 -2.05 -12.29 -11.52
CA PHE A 37 -1.74 -12.46 -10.10
C PHE A 37 -2.80 -13.33 -9.39
N LEU A 38 -4.09 -13.12 -9.64
CA LEU A 38 -5.15 -13.98 -9.07
C LEU A 38 -5.00 -15.44 -9.52
N LYS A 39 -4.65 -15.68 -10.80
CA LYS A 39 -4.36 -17.02 -11.30
C LYS A 39 -3.13 -17.64 -10.63
N TYR A 40 -2.09 -16.85 -10.38
CA TYR A 40 -0.92 -17.28 -9.63
C TYR A 40 -1.28 -17.63 -8.18
N CYS A 41 -2.08 -16.80 -7.50
CA CYS A 41 -2.62 -17.10 -6.17
C CYS A 41 -3.39 -18.43 -6.13
N SER A 42 -4.26 -18.67 -7.12
CA SER A 42 -4.99 -19.93 -7.27
C SER A 42 -4.05 -21.14 -7.37
N GLN A 43 -2.95 -21.03 -8.12
CA GLN A 43 -1.92 -22.10 -8.21
C GLN A 43 -1.14 -22.30 -6.89
N LEU A 44 -0.85 -21.23 -6.13
CA LEU A 44 -0.23 -21.36 -4.81
C LEU A 44 -1.13 -22.12 -3.83
N ILE A 45 -2.43 -21.83 -3.85
CA ILE A 45 -3.41 -22.52 -3.02
C ILE A 45 -3.56 -23.98 -3.49
N GLU A 46 -3.60 -24.23 -4.80
CA GLU A 46 -3.65 -25.58 -5.36
C GLU A 46 -2.47 -26.45 -4.91
N ASN A 47 -1.25 -25.90 -4.86
CA ASN A 47 -0.11 -26.59 -4.28
C ASN A 47 -0.33 -26.93 -2.79
N SER A 48 -0.95 -26.03 -2.04
CA SER A 48 -1.26 -26.25 -0.62
C SER A 48 -2.32 -27.35 -0.46
N ILE A 49 -3.37 -27.38 -1.30
CA ILE A 49 -4.36 -28.46 -1.34
C ILE A 49 -3.67 -29.82 -1.53
N VAL A 50 -2.71 -29.91 -2.46
CA VAL A 50 -1.95 -31.15 -2.69
C VAL A 50 -1.07 -31.51 -1.49
N MET A 51 -0.40 -30.54 -0.88
CA MET A 51 0.47 -30.77 0.29
C MET A 51 -0.28 -31.21 1.54
N PHE A 52 -1.51 -30.73 1.73
CA PHE A 52 -2.34 -31.00 2.90
C PHE A 52 -3.51 -31.95 2.59
N ASP A 53 -3.34 -32.84 1.61
CA ASP A 53 -4.26 -33.93 1.26
C ASP A 53 -5.73 -33.50 1.11
N GLY A 54 -5.96 -32.40 0.41
CA GLY A 54 -7.32 -31.94 0.09
C GLY A 54 -8.02 -31.18 1.23
N GLU A 55 -7.28 -30.55 2.15
CA GLU A 55 -7.88 -29.82 3.27
C GLU A 55 -9.00 -28.85 2.80
N PRO A 56 -10.24 -28.96 3.34
CA PRO A 56 -11.38 -28.19 2.84
C PRO A 56 -11.25 -26.66 2.95
N SER A 57 -10.43 -26.18 3.88
CA SER A 57 -10.12 -24.75 4.06
C SER A 57 -9.48 -24.16 2.80
N PHE A 58 -8.46 -24.84 2.24
CA PHE A 58 -7.78 -24.42 1.02
C PHE A 58 -8.66 -24.51 -0.22
N ILE A 59 -9.54 -25.52 -0.30
CA ILE A 59 -10.51 -25.63 -1.40
C ILE A 59 -11.43 -24.40 -1.43
N LYS A 60 -12.03 -24.06 -0.28
CA LYS A 60 -12.88 -22.87 -0.14
C LYS A 60 -12.12 -21.57 -0.45
N LEU A 61 -10.88 -21.47 0.03
CA LEU A 61 -10.03 -20.31 -0.24
C LEU A 61 -9.75 -20.18 -1.75
N LYS A 62 -9.47 -21.29 -2.43
CA LYS A 62 -9.27 -21.32 -3.88
C LYS A 62 -10.52 -20.89 -4.63
N GLU A 63 -11.69 -21.39 -4.24
CA GLU A 63 -12.98 -20.97 -4.83
C GLU A 63 -13.23 -19.47 -4.67
N LYS A 64 -12.93 -18.90 -3.49
CA LYS A 64 -13.01 -17.45 -3.26
C LYS A 64 -12.09 -16.70 -4.22
N VAL A 65 -10.81 -17.08 -4.31
CA VAL A 65 -9.84 -16.44 -5.22
C VAL A 65 -10.26 -16.57 -6.68
N ASP A 66 -10.68 -17.76 -7.11
CA ASP A 66 -11.11 -18.03 -8.48
C ASP A 66 -12.36 -17.21 -8.86
N SER A 67 -13.26 -16.93 -7.90
CA SER A 67 -14.44 -16.09 -8.13
C SER A 67 -14.10 -14.63 -8.50
N HIS A 68 -12.90 -14.15 -8.16
CA HIS A 68 -12.42 -12.82 -8.53
C HIS A 68 -11.73 -12.78 -9.90
N ILE A 69 -11.43 -13.94 -10.50
CA ILE A 69 -10.87 -14.01 -11.85
C ILE A 69 -11.99 -13.69 -12.84
N LYS A 70 -12.07 -12.43 -13.24
CA LYS A 70 -13.05 -11.96 -14.24
C LYS A 70 -12.78 -12.64 -15.59
N GLU A 71 -13.80 -12.75 -16.44
CA GLU A 71 -13.68 -13.24 -17.84
C GLU A 71 -12.71 -12.42 -18.72
N SER A 72 -12.14 -11.35 -18.19
CA SER A 72 -11.04 -10.60 -18.80
C SER A 72 -9.83 -11.50 -19.09
N LYS A 73 -9.21 -11.25 -20.25
CA LYS A 73 -7.99 -11.96 -20.67
C LYS A 73 -6.89 -11.80 -19.62
N ILE A 74 -6.30 -12.92 -19.21
CA ILE A 74 -5.06 -12.97 -18.43
C ILE A 74 -3.93 -12.38 -19.29
N ALA A 75 -3.09 -11.53 -18.69
CA ALA A 75 -1.94 -10.94 -19.36
C ALA A 75 -1.01 -12.02 -19.92
N LYS A 76 -0.42 -11.77 -21.09
CA LYS A 76 0.58 -12.68 -21.68
C LYS A 76 1.92 -12.52 -20.97
N ILE A 77 2.78 -13.55 -21.08
CA ILE A 77 4.14 -13.53 -20.51
C ILE A 77 4.93 -12.26 -20.87
N ASN A 78 4.90 -11.82 -22.14
CA ASN A 78 5.63 -10.63 -22.58
C ASN A 78 5.06 -9.33 -21.98
N GLU A 79 3.76 -9.29 -21.67
CA GLU A 79 3.12 -8.13 -21.03
C GLU A 79 3.51 -8.05 -19.55
N LEU A 80 3.53 -9.19 -18.86
CA LEU A 80 4.00 -9.30 -17.48
C LEU A 80 5.48 -8.91 -17.37
N GLU A 81 6.32 -9.44 -18.26
CA GLU A 81 7.75 -9.12 -18.30
C GLU A 81 7.97 -7.63 -18.54
N LYS A 82 7.32 -7.04 -19.56
CA LYS A 82 7.42 -5.62 -19.83
C LYS A 82 6.95 -4.77 -18.65
N PHE A 83 5.85 -5.15 -17.99
CA PHE A 83 5.37 -4.46 -16.80
C PHE A 83 6.41 -4.46 -15.68
N ALA A 84 7.03 -5.62 -15.42
CA ALA A 84 8.09 -5.73 -14.41
C ALA A 84 9.33 -4.89 -14.78
N ASP A 85 9.76 -4.92 -16.04
CA ASP A 85 10.87 -4.11 -16.56
C ASP A 85 10.59 -2.61 -16.38
N ASP A 86 9.36 -2.15 -16.69
CA ASP A 86 8.95 -0.76 -16.55
C ASP A 86 8.99 -0.29 -15.08
N LEU A 87 8.62 -1.16 -14.13
CA LEU A 87 8.70 -0.86 -12.69
C LEU A 87 10.16 -0.69 -12.23
N ILE A 88 11.05 -1.58 -12.67
CA ILE A 88 12.49 -1.49 -12.37
C ILE A 88 13.09 -0.24 -13.00
N GLN A 89 12.75 0.06 -14.25
CA GLN A 89 13.22 1.26 -14.93
C GLN A 89 12.76 2.53 -14.20
N LYS A 90 11.51 2.58 -13.75
CA LYS A 90 10.98 3.69 -12.95
C LYS A 90 11.71 3.85 -11.63
N TYR A 91 11.97 2.75 -10.92
CA TYR A 91 12.77 2.78 -9.69
C TYR A 91 14.19 3.29 -9.92
N ASN A 92 14.84 2.84 -11.00
CA ASN A 92 16.21 3.28 -11.33
C ASN A 92 16.28 4.78 -11.66
N LYS A 93 15.24 5.34 -12.30
CA LYS A 93 15.11 6.78 -12.55
C LYS A 93 14.79 7.56 -11.27
N ASN A 94 13.93 7.02 -10.41
CA ASN A 94 13.48 7.65 -9.18
C ASN A 94 13.35 6.62 -8.03
N PRO A 95 14.40 6.42 -7.19
CA PRO A 95 14.44 5.37 -6.18
C PRO A 95 13.65 5.69 -4.90
N THR A 96 12.63 6.55 -4.99
CA THR A 96 11.82 7.00 -3.85
C THR A 96 10.67 6.06 -3.49
N VAL A 97 10.34 5.10 -4.37
CA VAL A 97 9.26 4.12 -4.17
C VAL A 97 9.88 2.72 -4.05
N PRO A 98 10.34 2.30 -2.85
CA PRO A 98 11.05 1.05 -2.64
C PRO A 98 10.20 -0.21 -2.86
N GLU A 99 8.89 -0.06 -3.05
CA GLU A 99 7.96 -1.15 -3.37
C GLU A 99 8.04 -1.57 -4.84
N LEU A 100 8.46 -0.70 -5.76
CA LEU A 100 8.49 -1.01 -7.20
C LEU A 100 9.35 -2.24 -7.53
N PRO A 101 10.57 -2.40 -6.98
CA PRO A 101 11.35 -3.62 -7.18
C PRO A 101 10.68 -4.88 -6.63
N LYS A 102 9.94 -4.77 -5.52
CA LYS A 102 9.21 -5.91 -4.92
C LYS A 102 8.06 -6.35 -5.81
N ILE A 103 7.28 -5.40 -6.33
CA ILE A 103 6.19 -5.67 -7.27
C ILE A 103 6.75 -6.26 -8.57
N ALA A 104 7.87 -5.73 -9.07
CA ALA A 104 8.55 -6.28 -10.24
C ALA A 104 9.02 -7.72 -10.02
N TYR A 105 9.68 -8.00 -8.90
CA TYR A 105 10.08 -9.35 -8.48
C TYR A 105 8.89 -10.31 -8.49
N MET A 106 7.79 -9.92 -7.85
CA MET A 106 6.57 -10.72 -7.82
C MET A 106 5.97 -10.93 -9.20
N THR A 107 5.99 -9.90 -10.06
CA THR A 107 5.51 -10.02 -11.44
C THR A 107 6.34 -11.02 -12.23
N TYR A 108 7.68 -11.05 -12.03
CA TYR A 108 8.51 -12.10 -12.62
C TYR A 108 8.12 -13.50 -12.11
N CYS A 109 7.84 -13.66 -10.82
CA CYS A 109 7.32 -14.94 -10.29
C CYS A 109 5.99 -15.34 -10.96
N VAL A 110 5.07 -14.38 -11.14
CA VAL A 110 3.76 -14.60 -11.79
C VAL A 110 3.90 -15.11 -13.22
N THR A 111 5.01 -14.85 -13.92
CA THR A 111 5.21 -15.41 -15.27
C THR A 111 5.20 -16.95 -15.30
N SER A 112 5.44 -17.61 -14.16
CA SER A 112 5.39 -19.07 -14.01
C SER A 112 4.01 -19.67 -14.30
N ILE A 113 2.92 -18.88 -14.26
CA ILE A 113 1.59 -19.36 -14.65
C ILE A 113 1.53 -19.81 -16.13
N HIS A 114 2.49 -19.37 -16.95
CA HIS A 114 2.61 -19.73 -18.36
C HIS A 114 3.58 -20.90 -18.61
N GLY A 115 4.06 -21.55 -17.56
CA GLY A 115 4.98 -22.68 -17.62
C GLY A 115 6.36 -22.38 -17.00
N PRO A 116 7.37 -23.21 -17.31
CA PRO A 116 8.71 -23.06 -16.74
C PRO A 116 9.31 -21.68 -17.02
N LEU A 117 9.96 -21.09 -16.01
CA LEU A 117 10.64 -19.81 -16.12
C LEU A 117 11.75 -19.87 -17.17
N LYS A 118 11.74 -18.92 -18.11
CA LYS A 118 12.83 -18.74 -19.07
C LYS A 118 14.10 -18.29 -18.34
N PRO A 119 15.30 -18.73 -18.77
CA PRO A 119 16.57 -18.31 -18.14
C PRO A 119 16.76 -16.79 -18.05
N GLU A 120 16.25 -16.04 -19.04
CA GLU A 120 16.30 -14.58 -19.06
C GLU A 120 15.47 -13.97 -17.92
N ILE A 121 14.25 -14.47 -17.70
CA ILE A 121 13.38 -14.03 -16.60
C ILE A 121 14.01 -14.40 -15.25
N SER A 122 14.61 -15.59 -15.13
CA SER A 122 15.33 -15.98 -13.91
C SER A 122 16.47 -15.02 -13.56
N LYS A 123 17.25 -14.56 -14.55
CA LYS A 123 18.30 -13.55 -14.33
C LYS A 123 17.70 -12.23 -13.84
N LYS A 124 16.60 -11.78 -14.44
CA LYS A 124 15.90 -10.55 -14.04
C LYS A 124 15.32 -10.64 -12.62
N LEU A 125 14.77 -11.80 -12.26
CA LEU A 125 14.24 -12.08 -10.92
C LEU A 125 15.34 -11.98 -9.85
N ILE A 126 16.50 -12.60 -10.09
CA ILE A 126 17.67 -12.51 -9.19
C ILE A 126 18.16 -11.06 -9.06
N ALA A 127 18.20 -10.33 -10.17
CA ALA A 127 18.58 -8.92 -10.17
C ALA A 127 17.60 -8.06 -9.35
N ALA A 128 16.29 -8.25 -9.55
CA ALA A 128 15.24 -7.54 -8.80
C ALA A 128 15.30 -7.83 -7.29
N GLN A 129 15.57 -9.08 -6.90
CA GLN A 129 15.73 -9.48 -5.50
C GLN A 129 16.93 -8.79 -4.83
N SER A 130 17.98 -8.48 -5.60
CA SER A 130 19.23 -7.89 -5.10
C SER A 130 19.15 -6.37 -4.92
N ILE A 131 18.05 -5.72 -5.35
CA ILE A 131 17.88 -4.27 -5.22
C ILE A 131 17.62 -3.93 -3.74
N LYS A 132 18.62 -3.35 -3.09
CA LYS A 132 18.47 -2.79 -1.75
C LYS A 132 17.79 -1.42 -1.83
N PRO A 133 16.77 -1.15 -1.02
CA PRO A 133 16.24 0.20 -0.85
C PRO A 133 17.40 1.13 -0.45
N LYS A 134 17.57 2.25 -1.17
CA LYS A 134 18.51 3.27 -0.69
C LYS A 134 17.96 3.82 0.63
N PRO A 135 18.76 3.92 1.70
CA PRO A 135 18.33 4.55 2.93
C PRO A 135 17.92 5.99 2.60
N VAL A 136 16.66 6.32 2.84
CA VAL A 136 16.17 7.69 2.75
C VAL A 136 16.96 8.50 3.78
N PRO A 137 17.65 9.60 3.42
CA PRO A 137 18.43 10.37 4.38
C PRO A 137 17.53 10.80 5.54
N THR A 138 17.77 10.24 6.72
CA THR A 138 17.09 10.65 7.95
C THR A 138 17.71 11.98 8.35
N GLN A 139 17.01 13.10 8.15
CA GLN A 139 17.52 14.39 8.62
C GLN A 139 17.47 14.42 10.14
N GLU A 140 18.64 14.43 10.77
CA GLU A 140 18.83 14.64 12.20
C GLU A 140 18.32 16.04 12.60
N THR A 141 17.33 16.10 13.47
CA THR A 141 16.85 17.35 14.08
C THR A 141 17.80 17.77 15.22
N THR A 142 18.79 18.60 14.90
CA THR A 142 19.55 19.34 15.93
C THR A 142 18.61 20.32 16.64
N SER A 143 18.25 19.99 17.88
CA SER A 143 17.52 20.86 18.78
C SER A 143 18.50 21.80 19.51
N THR A 144 18.54 23.07 19.14
CA THR A 144 19.23 24.11 19.94
C THR A 144 18.19 24.85 20.78
N HIS A 145 18.24 24.59 22.09
CA HIS A 145 17.33 25.08 23.11
C HIS A 145 17.85 26.42 23.67
N SER A 146 17.13 27.53 23.44
CA SER A 146 17.45 28.84 24.03
C SER A 146 16.19 29.55 24.55
N HIS A 147 16.00 29.46 25.87
CA HIS A 147 15.63 30.49 26.85
C HIS A 147 14.57 31.56 26.53
N GLN A 148 13.49 31.57 27.32
CA GLN A 148 12.90 32.75 28.03
C GLN A 148 11.69 32.23 28.87
N LYS A 149 11.78 32.03 30.19
CA LYS A 149 11.80 32.98 31.34
C LYS A 149 10.55 33.88 31.42
N ILE A 150 9.90 33.86 32.61
CA ILE A 150 9.18 34.95 33.33
C ILE A 150 7.63 34.87 33.46
N HIS A 151 7.21 34.41 34.66
CA HIS A 151 6.20 35.00 35.60
C HIS A 151 4.77 34.42 35.75
N GLN A 152 4.57 33.84 36.94
CA GLN A 152 3.38 33.81 37.84
C GLN A 152 2.95 35.23 38.29
N PRO A 153 1.93 35.45 39.16
CA PRO A 153 0.82 34.63 39.69
C PRO A 153 -0.56 35.37 39.55
N THR A 154 -1.74 34.85 39.95
CA THR A 154 -2.36 35.12 41.28
C THR A 154 -3.76 34.48 41.39
N LYS A 155 -4.02 33.94 42.59
CA LYS A 155 -5.22 33.46 43.30
C LYS A 155 -6.59 34.09 42.98
N SER A 156 -7.70 33.31 43.08
CA SER A 156 -8.58 33.18 44.27
C SER A 156 -10.04 32.78 43.92
N GLN A 157 -10.58 31.79 44.65
CA GLN A 157 -11.93 31.71 45.28
C GLN A 157 -13.21 31.78 44.41
N ASP A 158 -14.37 31.16 44.68
CA ASP A 158 -14.91 30.24 45.69
C ASP A 158 -16.34 29.84 45.20
N ILE A 159 -16.87 28.68 45.67
CA ILE A 159 -18.30 28.27 45.85
C ILE A 159 -19.42 28.72 44.85
N HIS A 160 -20.20 27.79 44.29
CA HIS A 160 -21.42 27.19 44.88
C HIS A 160 -22.18 26.30 43.86
N ALA A 161 -23.08 25.49 44.44
CA ALA A 161 -23.79 24.33 43.91
C ALA A 161 -25.00 24.59 42.97
N THR A 162 -25.45 23.48 42.35
CA THR A 162 -26.83 23.14 41.91
C THR A 162 -27.42 23.95 40.74
N GLN A 163 -28.11 23.41 39.73
CA GLN A 163 -28.46 22.07 39.25
C GLN A 163 -29.06 22.28 37.82
N PRO A 164 -29.73 21.30 37.19
CA PRO A 164 -29.54 20.89 35.80
C PRO A 164 -30.33 21.72 34.78
N THR A 165 -29.89 21.78 33.52
CA THR A 165 -30.79 21.84 32.35
C THR A 165 -30.02 21.61 31.04
N LYS A 166 -30.51 20.62 30.27
CA LYS A 166 -30.69 20.66 28.81
C LYS A 166 -29.41 20.71 27.92
N PRO A 167 -29.08 19.63 27.18
CA PRO A 167 -28.18 19.76 26.05
C PRO A 167 -28.99 20.26 24.85
N ALA A 168 -28.85 21.54 24.53
CA ALA A 168 -29.25 22.10 23.24
C ALA A 168 -28.01 22.71 22.58
N HIS A 169 -27.63 22.09 21.46
CA HIS A 169 -26.84 22.58 20.34
C HIS A 169 -26.10 23.92 20.51
N THR A 170 -24.77 23.85 20.40
CA THR A 170 -23.98 24.94 19.84
C THR A 170 -22.75 24.37 19.11
N PRO A 171 -22.25 25.08 18.10
CA PRO A 171 -21.43 24.57 17.01
C PRO A 171 -19.94 24.64 17.35
N LEU A 172 -19.17 23.68 16.84
CA LEU A 172 -17.72 23.79 16.78
C LEU A 172 -17.33 24.69 15.59
N THR A 173 -17.24 25.98 15.85
CA THR A 173 -16.38 26.91 15.12
C THR A 173 -15.09 27.13 15.89
N SER A 174 -14.05 27.48 15.13
CA SER A 174 -12.66 27.80 15.51
C SER A 174 -11.74 26.58 15.59
N LYS A 175 -10.54 26.57 15.01
CA LYS A 175 -9.74 27.57 14.27
C LYS A 175 -8.61 26.71 13.67
N ALA A 176 -8.37 26.70 12.36
CA ALA A 176 -7.42 27.60 11.69
C ALA A 176 -6.21 27.96 12.59
N ALA A 177 -4.95 27.78 12.22
CA ALA A 177 -4.34 27.41 10.97
C ALA A 177 -2.83 27.18 11.25
N SER A 178 -2.13 26.62 10.27
CA SER A 178 -0.81 27.11 9.84
C SER A 178 0.36 27.03 10.84
N SER A 179 1.14 25.96 10.70
CA SER A 179 2.56 26.14 10.41
C SER A 179 2.82 25.60 9.00
N THR A 180 2.64 26.49 8.03
CA THR A 180 3.21 26.39 6.68
C THR A 180 4.72 26.25 6.79
N VAL A 181 5.18 25.01 6.86
CA VAL A 181 6.51 24.63 6.39
C VAL A 181 6.34 24.45 4.89
N ASP A 182 7.18 25.10 4.08
CA ASP A 182 7.24 25.00 2.61
C ASP A 182 7.57 23.56 2.18
N LYS A 183 6.66 22.63 2.43
CA LYS A 183 6.69 21.29 1.88
C LYS A 183 6.22 21.43 0.44
N PRO A 184 7.01 20.95 -0.54
CA PRO A 184 6.54 20.86 -1.92
C PRO A 184 5.18 20.14 -1.94
N LEU A 185 4.19 20.71 -2.63
CA LEU A 185 2.81 20.19 -2.68
C LEU A 185 2.71 18.67 -2.92
N PRO A 186 3.54 18.04 -3.77
CA PRO A 186 3.55 16.57 -3.91
C PRO A 186 3.87 15.81 -2.62
N THR A 187 4.72 16.38 -1.77
CA THR A 187 5.15 15.79 -0.49
C THR A 187 4.00 15.80 0.52
N MET A 188 3.24 16.90 0.58
CA MET A 188 2.06 16.98 1.43
C MET A 188 0.99 15.98 1.01
N LEU A 189 0.77 15.83 -0.30
CA LEU A 189 -0.20 14.87 -0.83
C LEU A 189 0.22 13.41 -0.57
N ALA A 190 1.52 13.11 -0.61
CA ALA A 190 2.04 11.79 -0.24
C ALA A 190 1.90 11.48 1.26
N ASP A 191 2.09 12.49 2.13
CA ASP A 191 1.86 12.35 3.58
C ASP A 191 0.38 12.08 3.88
N ILE A 192 -0.54 12.75 3.18
CA ILE A 192 -2.00 12.51 3.28
C ILE A 192 -2.34 11.09 2.82
N ALA A 193 -1.77 10.64 1.70
CA ALA A 193 -2.01 9.28 1.21
C ALA A 193 -1.54 8.21 2.21
N ARG A 194 -0.35 8.41 2.79
CA ARG A 194 0.23 7.51 3.79
C ARG A 194 -0.63 7.44 5.05
N GLU A 195 -1.13 8.58 5.52
CA GLU A 195 -1.99 8.60 6.71
C GLU A 195 -3.36 7.97 6.43
N ALA A 196 -3.97 8.26 5.27
CA ALA A 196 -5.22 7.63 4.86
C ALA A 196 -5.12 6.09 4.74
N PHE A 197 -3.97 5.56 4.29
CA PHE A 197 -3.73 4.11 4.30
C PHE A 197 -3.73 3.50 5.70
N LYS A 198 -3.21 4.21 6.72
CA LYS A 198 -3.21 3.70 8.11
C LYS A 198 -4.62 3.63 8.70
N HIS A 199 -5.52 4.50 8.25
CA HIS A 199 -6.92 4.53 8.69
C HIS A 199 -7.85 3.73 7.80
N HIS A 200 -7.32 2.95 6.85
CA HIS A 200 -8.09 2.17 5.86
C HIS A 200 -9.00 3.00 4.93
N ASP A 201 -8.71 4.29 4.76
CA ASP A 201 -9.44 5.19 3.86
C ASP A 201 -8.84 5.18 2.45
N ALA A 202 -9.06 4.07 1.73
CA ALA A 202 -8.45 3.81 0.42
C ALA A 202 -8.79 4.87 -0.64
N ASP A 203 -10.01 5.41 -0.62
CA ASP A 203 -10.45 6.44 -1.58
C ASP A 203 -9.66 7.75 -1.42
N ILE A 204 -9.41 8.16 -0.16
CA ILE A 204 -8.64 9.36 0.17
C ILE A 204 -7.16 9.14 -0.16
N ALA A 205 -6.64 7.95 0.13
CA ALA A 205 -5.27 7.58 -0.18
C ALA A 205 -4.99 7.64 -1.69
N MET A 206 -5.90 7.08 -2.49
CA MET A 206 -5.79 7.07 -3.95
C MET A 206 -5.98 8.45 -4.56
N ALA A 207 -6.92 9.26 -4.08
CA ALA A 207 -7.11 10.63 -4.55
C ALA A 207 -5.88 11.50 -4.29
N ALA A 208 -5.28 11.39 -3.10
CA ALA A 208 -4.07 12.12 -2.74
C ALA A 208 -2.85 11.67 -3.55
N LEU A 209 -2.69 10.36 -3.81
CA LEU A 209 -1.65 9.83 -4.70
C LEU A 209 -1.79 10.32 -6.15
N VAL A 210 -3.00 10.28 -6.72
CA VAL A 210 -3.24 10.77 -8.09
C VAL A 210 -2.98 12.27 -8.21
N ALA A 211 -3.35 13.06 -7.19
CA ALA A 211 -3.06 14.48 -7.16
C ALA A 211 -1.54 14.76 -7.05
N ALA A 212 -0.82 13.99 -6.22
CA ALA A 212 0.63 14.10 -6.10
C ALA A 212 1.34 13.82 -7.43
N ILE A 213 0.89 12.78 -8.14
CA ILE A 213 1.42 12.40 -9.46
C ILE A 213 1.21 13.53 -10.48
N LYS A 214 -0.01 14.07 -10.58
CA LYS A 214 -0.31 15.17 -11.52
C LYS A 214 0.50 16.42 -11.25
N GLU A 215 0.85 16.70 -10.00
CA GLU A 215 1.65 17.87 -9.65
C GLU A 215 3.14 17.68 -9.95
N LEU A 216 3.65 16.45 -9.84
CA LEU A 216 5.01 16.09 -10.26
C LEU A 216 5.21 16.13 -11.78
N GLU A 217 4.15 15.87 -12.56
CA GLU A 217 4.20 15.95 -14.03
C GLU A 217 4.31 17.38 -14.57
N LYS A 218 4.06 18.41 -13.74
CA LYS A 218 4.14 19.83 -14.14
C LYS A 218 5.52 20.45 -13.97
N GLN A 219 6.45 19.76 -13.30
CA GLN A 219 7.81 20.23 -13.01
C GLN A 219 8.81 19.65 -14.01
#